data_AF-A0A918FBI2-F1
#
_entry.id   AF-A0A918FBI2-F1
#
_cell.length_a   1.000
_cell.length_b   1.000
_cell.length_c   1.000
_cell.angle_alpha   90.00
_cell.angle_beta   90.00
_cell.angle_gamma   90.00
#
_symmetry.space_group_name_H-M   'P 1'
#
loop_
_entity.id
_entity.type
_entity.pdbx_description
1 polymer ?
#
loop_
_entity_poly.entity_id
_entity_poly.type
_entity_poly.pdbx_seq_one_letter_code
_entity_poly.pdbx_strand_id
1 'polypeptide(L)'
;MKVEDVMSFLVDHRAPNVTPGYVAEQLLSMSWIIDPKDGAQIFVTGKEWLKSDDPFRVEVAIGLENLTYLADSWEELVELAEPLKEKFPTMVADIDAWMARAEASYERRRTGSFWDDYKPH
;
A
#
# COMPACT_ATOMS: atom_id res chain seq x y z
N MET A 1 -23.29 -5.21 -3.45
CA MET A 1 -22.41 -4.67 -2.40
C MET A 1 -21.06 -4.50 -3.04
N LYS A 2 -20.45 -3.32 -2.95
CA LYS A 2 -19.15 -3.08 -3.56
C LYS A 2 -18.05 -3.45 -2.58
N VAL A 3 -16.87 -3.85 -3.07
CA VAL A 3 -15.76 -4.21 -2.17
C VAL A 3 -15.29 -3.02 -1.33
N GLU A 4 -15.38 -1.80 -1.85
CA GLU A 4 -15.07 -0.55 -1.13
C GLU A 4 -15.95 -0.36 0.12
N ASP A 5 -17.21 -0.82 0.07
CA ASP A 5 -18.12 -0.81 1.22
C ASP A 5 -17.64 -1.78 2.31
N VAL A 6 -17.13 -2.95 1.89
CA VAL A 6 -16.59 -3.97 2.81
C VAL A 6 -15.30 -3.48 3.45
N MET A 7 -14.40 -2.89 2.66
CA MET A 7 -13.15 -2.28 3.15
C MET A 7 -13.45 -1.22 4.21
N SER A 8 -14.36 -0.30 3.90
CA SER A 8 -14.77 0.77 4.83
C SER A 8 -15.40 0.18 6.09
N PHE A 9 -16.28 -0.81 5.95
CA PHE A 9 -16.89 -1.49 7.10
C PHE A 9 -15.84 -2.13 8.03
N LEU A 10 -14.84 -2.82 7.48
CA LEU A 10 -13.78 -3.46 8.28
C LEU A 10 -12.95 -2.45 9.06
N VAL A 11 -12.67 -1.29 8.46
CA VAL A 11 -11.93 -0.21 9.12
C VAL A 11 -12.80 0.51 10.16
N ASP A 12 -14.02 0.89 9.78
CA ASP A 12 -14.89 1.73 10.61
C ASP A 12 -15.46 0.96 11.81
N HIS A 13 -15.59 -0.37 11.71
CA HIS A 13 -16.06 -1.25 12.77
C HIS A 13 -14.96 -2.14 13.36
N ARG A 14 -13.69 -1.77 13.18
CA ARG A 14 -12.55 -2.48 13.77
C ARG A 14 -12.63 -2.51 15.30
N ALA A 15 -12.06 -3.55 15.91
CA ALA A 15 -11.82 -3.54 17.35
C ALA A 15 -10.74 -2.50 17.71
N PRO A 16 -10.75 -1.90 18.91
CA PRO A 16 -9.90 -0.75 19.26
C PRO A 16 -8.38 -0.95 19.12
N ASN A 17 -7.89 -2.20 19.12
CA ASN A 17 -6.47 -2.53 19.10
C ASN A 17 -6.06 -3.32 17.85
N VAL A 18 -6.87 -3.29 16.80
CA VAL A 18 -6.51 -3.93 15.54
C VAL A 18 -5.29 -3.23 14.96
N THR A 19 -4.25 -4.00 14.64
CA THR A 19 -3.08 -3.49 13.93
C THR A 19 -3.42 -3.27 12.46
N PRO A 20 -3.13 -2.10 11.87
CA PRO A 20 -3.41 -1.80 10.46
C PRO A 20 -2.81 -2.83 9.49
N GLY A 21 -1.61 -3.33 9.79
CA GLY A 21 -0.95 -4.37 9.00
C GLY A 21 -1.78 -5.64 8.82
N TYR A 22 -2.52 -6.07 9.85
CA TYR A 22 -3.41 -7.25 9.73
C TYR A 22 -4.60 -6.98 8.83
N VAL A 23 -5.12 -5.74 8.82
CA VAL A 23 -6.18 -5.35 7.89
C VAL A 23 -5.63 -5.34 6.46
N ALA A 24 -4.44 -4.79 6.25
CA ALA A 24 -3.78 -4.79 4.94
C ALA A 24 -3.56 -6.22 4.40
N GLU A 25 -3.08 -7.15 5.24
CA GLU A 25 -2.91 -8.55 4.88
C GLU A 25 -4.23 -9.26 4.55
N GLN A 26 -5.29 -8.96 5.30
CA GLN A 26 -6.62 -9.50 5.01
C GLN A 26 -7.16 -8.99 3.67
N LEU A 27 -7.03 -7.69 3.42
CA LEU A 27 -7.44 -7.08 2.15
C LEU A 27 -6.64 -7.60 0.97
N LEU A 28 -5.33 -7.79 1.15
CA LEU A 28 -4.51 -8.48 0.16
C LEU A 28 -5.02 -9.90 -0.05
N SER A 29 -5.21 -10.69 0.99
CA SER A 29 -5.69 -12.08 0.84
C SER A 29 -7.05 -12.14 0.12
N MET A 30 -7.94 -11.18 0.41
CA MET A 30 -9.22 -11.05 -0.28
C MET A 30 -9.07 -10.81 -1.78
N SER A 31 -8.11 -9.98 -2.22
CA SER A 31 -7.93 -9.68 -3.64
C SER A 31 -7.56 -10.89 -4.50
N TRP A 32 -7.12 -12.00 -3.88
CA TRP A 32 -6.72 -13.24 -4.55
C TRP A 32 -7.86 -14.26 -4.62
N ILE A 33 -8.93 -14.08 -3.84
CA ILE A 33 -10.01 -15.07 -3.70
C ILE A 33 -11.36 -14.58 -4.21
N ILE A 34 -11.53 -13.28 -4.41
CA ILE A 34 -12.75 -12.68 -4.95
C ILE A 34 -12.66 -12.50 -6.48
N ASP A 35 -13.73 -12.02 -7.10
CA ASP A 35 -13.74 -11.71 -8.53
C ASP A 35 -12.58 -10.75 -8.88
N PRO A 36 -11.82 -10.97 -9.96
CA PRO A 36 -10.67 -10.14 -10.30
C PRO A 36 -10.96 -8.64 -10.41
N LYS A 37 -12.18 -8.26 -10.85
CA LYS A 37 -12.56 -6.84 -10.94
C LYS A 37 -12.74 -6.24 -9.55
N ASP A 38 -13.35 -6.98 -8.64
CA ASP A 38 -13.49 -6.57 -7.25
C ASP A 38 -12.13 -6.59 -6.53
N GLY A 39 -11.27 -7.57 -6.82
CA GLY A 39 -9.90 -7.64 -6.30
C GLY A 39 -9.06 -6.43 -6.71
N ALA A 40 -9.17 -5.98 -7.96
CA ALA A 40 -8.49 -4.78 -8.44
C ALA A 40 -8.98 -3.50 -7.73
N GLN A 41 -10.27 -3.44 -7.39
CA GLN A 41 -10.85 -2.28 -6.70
C GLN A 41 -10.28 -2.08 -5.28
N ILE A 42 -9.79 -3.14 -4.63
CA ILE A 42 -9.09 -3.02 -3.33
C ILE A 42 -7.86 -2.11 -3.45
N PHE A 43 -7.11 -2.24 -4.54
CA PHE A 43 -5.91 -1.44 -4.78
C PHE A 43 -6.25 0.01 -5.14
N VAL A 44 -7.32 0.21 -5.91
CA VAL A 44 -7.85 1.55 -6.23
C VAL A 44 -8.25 2.28 -4.94
N THR A 45 -9.04 1.64 -4.08
CA THR A 45 -9.45 2.23 -2.79
C THR A 45 -8.25 2.44 -1.86
N GLY A 46 -7.26 1.54 -1.86
CA GLY A 46 -6.01 1.73 -1.12
C GLY A 46 -5.26 3.01 -1.54
N LYS A 47 -5.14 3.28 -2.85
CA LYS A 47 -4.56 4.55 -3.35
C LYS A 47 -5.34 5.78 -2.88
N GLU A 48 -6.66 5.70 -2.84
CA GLU A 48 -7.51 6.79 -2.33
C GLU A 48 -7.29 7.01 -0.82
N TRP A 49 -7.09 5.95 -0.06
CA TRP A 49 -6.82 6.02 1.38
C TRP A 49 -5.47 6.65 1.71
N LEU A 50 -4.44 6.54 0.86
CA LEU A 50 -3.19 7.31 1.02
C LEU A 50 -3.42 8.82 1.03
N LYS A 51 -4.55 9.30 0.48
CA LYS A 51 -4.91 10.72 0.44
C LYS A 51 -5.91 11.11 1.55
N SER A 52 -6.25 10.17 2.45
CA SER A 52 -7.26 10.37 3.49
C SER A 52 -6.79 11.25 4.65
N ASP A 53 -7.74 11.81 5.40
CA ASP A 53 -7.52 12.45 6.71
C ASP A 53 -7.54 11.46 7.87
N ASP A 54 -7.85 10.17 7.63
CA ASP A 54 -7.87 9.14 8.66
C ASP A 54 -6.50 8.41 8.74
N PRO A 55 -5.74 8.55 9.85
CA PRO A 55 -4.43 7.92 9.99
C PRO A 55 -4.50 6.39 9.89
N PHE A 56 -5.59 5.76 10.36
CA PHE A 56 -5.72 4.31 10.28
C PHE A 56 -5.87 3.84 8.83
N ARG A 57 -6.66 4.55 8.03
CA ARG A 57 -6.81 4.24 6.59
C ARG A 57 -5.47 4.41 5.86
N VAL A 58 -4.72 5.45 6.19
CA VAL A 58 -3.38 5.68 5.63
C VAL A 58 -2.42 4.56 6.01
N GLU A 59 -2.37 4.13 7.28
CA GLU A 59 -1.52 3.02 7.72
C GLU A 59 -1.88 1.69 7.02
N VAL A 60 -3.17 1.40 6.85
CA VAL A 60 -3.61 0.22 6.08
C VAL A 60 -3.16 0.33 4.63
N ALA A 61 -3.29 1.51 4.01
CA ALA A 61 -2.89 1.74 2.63
C ALA A 61 -1.37 1.61 2.43
N ILE A 62 -0.56 2.12 3.36
CA ILE A 62 0.90 1.90 3.38
C ILE A 62 1.20 0.40 3.49
N GLY A 63 0.45 -0.34 4.32
CA GLY A 63 0.56 -1.79 4.41
C GLY A 63 0.31 -2.49 3.07
N LEU A 64 -0.76 -2.11 2.36
CA LEU A 64 -1.07 -2.63 1.01
C LEU A 64 0.04 -2.28 0.00
N GLU A 65 0.49 -1.03 -0.01
CA GLU A 65 1.57 -0.57 -0.88
C GLU A 65 2.84 -1.40 -0.74
N ASN A 66 3.24 -1.69 0.50
CA ASN A 66 4.42 -2.51 0.77
C ASN A 66 4.31 -3.94 0.21
N LEU A 67 3.08 -4.44 0.04
CA LEU A 67 2.84 -5.79 -0.44
C LEU A 67 2.63 -5.86 -1.95
N THR A 68 2.16 -4.78 -2.58
CA THR A 68 1.68 -4.83 -3.98
C THR A 68 2.20 -3.76 -4.91
N TYR A 69 2.92 -2.73 -4.43
CA TYR A 69 3.39 -1.60 -5.25
C TYR A 69 2.22 -0.90 -5.97
N LEU A 70 1.31 -0.26 -5.23
CA LEU A 70 0.18 0.44 -5.83
C LEU A 70 0.69 1.63 -6.66
N ALA A 71 1.68 2.41 -6.21
CA ALA A 71 2.13 3.57 -6.97
C ALA A 71 2.85 3.18 -8.27
N ASP A 72 2.53 3.89 -9.35
CA ASP A 72 2.95 3.53 -10.71
C ASP A 72 4.37 4.06 -11.03
N SER A 73 4.90 4.99 -10.21
CA SER A 73 6.28 5.48 -10.30
C SER A 73 6.86 5.91 -8.94
N TRP A 74 8.19 6.09 -8.90
CA TRP A 74 8.88 6.62 -7.73
C TRP A 74 8.47 8.06 -7.41
N GLU A 75 8.25 8.87 -8.43
CA GLU A 75 7.81 10.26 -8.28
C GLU A 75 6.43 10.33 -7.64
N GLU A 76 5.50 9.45 -8.04
CA GLU A 76 4.17 9.36 -7.41
C GLU A 76 4.28 8.98 -5.93
N LEU A 77 5.17 8.05 -5.57
CA LEU A 77 5.42 7.67 -4.18
C LEU A 77 5.93 8.85 -3.34
N VAL A 78 6.90 9.60 -3.86
CA VAL A 78 7.45 10.78 -3.18
C VAL A 78 6.38 11.86 -3.00
N GLU A 79 5.58 12.13 -4.03
CA GLU A 79 4.48 13.09 -3.99
C GLU A 79 3.40 12.71 -2.96
N LEU A 80 3.18 11.42 -2.74
CA LEU A 80 2.25 10.92 -1.71
C LEU A 80 2.84 10.95 -0.31
N ALA A 81 4.13 10.62 -0.16
CA ALA A 81 4.76 10.44 1.15
C ALA A 81 5.03 11.76 1.89
N GLU A 82 5.50 12.80 1.20
CA GLU A 82 5.88 14.07 1.84
C GLU A 82 4.70 14.75 2.56
N PRO A 83 3.50 14.92 1.95
CA PRO A 83 2.35 15.48 2.65
C PRO A 83 1.90 14.67 3.87
N LEU A 84 2.09 13.34 3.84
CA LEU A 84 1.72 12.47 4.95
C LEU A 84 2.60 12.68 6.18
N LYS A 85 3.88 13.00 6.00
CA LYS A 85 4.80 13.30 7.12
C LYS A 85 4.41 14.59 7.85
N GLU A 86 4.01 15.62 7.09
CA GLU A 86 3.53 16.87 7.65
C GLU A 86 2.20 16.69 8.39
N LYS A 87 1.30 15.91 7.78
CA LYS A 87 -0.06 15.68 8.27
C LYS A 87 -0.12 14.76 9.48
N PHE A 88 0.73 13.73 9.50
CA PHE A 88 0.78 12.72 10.55
C PHE A 88 2.19 12.60 11.14
N PRO A 89 2.63 13.54 12.00
CA PRO A 89 3.97 13.54 12.56
C PRO A 89 4.33 12.26 13.34
N THR A 90 3.33 11.56 13.89
CA THR A 90 3.53 10.29 14.59
C THR A 90 3.86 9.12 13.67
N MET A 91 3.58 9.24 12.37
CA MET A 91 3.78 8.20 11.36
C MET A 91 5.07 8.38 10.55
N VAL A 92 5.86 9.42 10.82
CA VAL A 92 7.07 9.74 10.02
C VAL A 92 8.00 8.54 9.90
N ALA A 93 8.25 7.83 11.00
CA ALA A 93 9.12 6.65 11.00
C ALA A 93 8.56 5.53 10.09
N ASP A 94 7.25 5.31 10.09
CA ASP A 94 6.61 4.28 9.27
C ASP A 94 6.58 4.67 7.79
N ILE A 95 6.36 5.96 7.50
CA ILE A 95 6.41 6.53 6.15
C ILE A 95 7.84 6.46 5.59
N ASP A 96 8.84 6.84 6.37
CA ASP A 96 10.26 6.73 5.98
C ASP A 96 10.66 5.26 5.74
N ALA A 97 10.21 4.35 6.60
CA ALA A 97 10.47 2.93 6.43
C ALA A 97 9.79 2.36 5.17
N TRP A 98 8.58 2.81 4.85
CA TRP A 98 7.90 2.50 3.60
C TRP A 98 8.68 3.01 2.39
N MET A 99 9.06 4.29 2.39
CA MET A 99 9.83 4.90 1.30
C MET A 99 11.18 4.20 1.07
N ALA A 100 11.90 3.85 2.14
CA ALA A 100 13.17 3.12 2.03
C ALA A 100 13.01 1.73 1.39
N ARG A 101 11.91 1.01 1.68
CA ARG A 101 11.60 -0.28 1.05
C ARG A 101 11.23 -0.12 -0.43
N ALA A 102 10.48 0.94 -0.74
CA ALA A 102 10.08 1.24 -2.10
C ALA A 102 11.27 1.65 -2.98
N GLU A 103 12.19 2.48 -2.46
CA GLU A 103 13.39 2.95 -3.16
C GLU A 103 14.27 1.78 -3.61
N ALA A 104 14.58 0.86 -2.71
CA ALA A 104 15.38 -0.33 -3.02
C ALA A 104 14.72 -1.21 -4.10
N SER A 105 13.40 -1.22 -4.19
CA SER A 105 12.66 -1.98 -5.19
C SER A 105 12.60 -1.25 -6.54
N TYR A 106 12.49 0.07 -6.52
CA TYR A 106 12.56 0.91 -7.70
C TYR A 106 13.95 0.89 -8.34
N GLU A 107 15.01 1.09 -7.55
CA GLU A 107 16.39 1.08 -8.03
C GLU A 107 16.73 -0.25 -8.73
N ARG A 108 16.29 -1.39 -8.17
CA ARG A 108 16.42 -2.71 -8.81
C ARG A 108 15.74 -2.82 -10.17
N ARG A 109 14.60 -2.15 -10.38
CA ARG A 109 13.93 -2.08 -11.69
C ARG A 109 14.62 -1.11 -12.65
N ARG A 110 15.12 0.01 -12.13
CA ARG A 110 15.75 1.10 -12.91
C ARG A 110 17.11 0.70 -13.48
N THR A 111 17.92 -0.06 -12.74
CA THR A 111 19.32 -0.37 -13.09
C THR A 111 19.49 -1.55 -14.05
N GLY A 112 18.40 -2.14 -14.57
CA GLY A 112 18.46 -3.39 -15.33
C GLY A 112 18.42 -4.60 -14.40
N SER A 113 17.82 -5.67 -14.90
CA SER A 113 17.31 -6.80 -14.15
C SER A 113 18.42 -7.81 -13.82
N PHE A 114 18.26 -8.54 -12.70
CA PHE A 114 19.02 -9.75 -12.34
C PHE A 114 19.15 -10.77 -13.50
N TRP A 115 18.27 -10.70 -14.49
CA TRP A 115 18.22 -11.58 -15.67
C TRP A 115 19.13 -11.16 -16.83
N ASP A 116 19.68 -9.94 -16.83
CA ASP A 116 20.58 -9.50 -17.92
C ASP A 116 21.93 -10.25 -17.89
N ASP A 117 22.29 -10.84 -16.74
CA ASP A 117 23.46 -11.72 -16.55
C ASP A 117 23.13 -13.22 -16.66
N TYR A 118 21.86 -13.60 -16.84
CA TYR A 118 21.47 -15.01 -16.94
C TYR A 118 21.79 -15.57 -18.33
N LYS A 119 22.97 -16.18 -18.48
CA LYS A 119 23.27 -17.05 -19.63
C LYS A 119 22.71 -18.44 -19.35
N PRO A 120 21.67 -18.91 -20.07
CA PRO A 120 21.26 -20.30 -19.97
C PRO A 120 22.42 -21.19 -20.41
N HIS A 121 22.80 -22.14 -19.55
CA HIS A 121 23.75 -23.19 -19.85
C HIS A 121 23.08 -24.29 -20.67
#